data_AF-A0A9E1FDA4-F1
#
_entry.id   AF-A0A9E1FDA4-F1
#
_cell.length_a   1.000
_cell.length_b   1.000
_cell.length_c   1.000
_cell.angle_alpha   90.00
_cell.angle_beta   90.00
_cell.angle_gamma   90.00
#
_symmetry.space_group_name_H-M   'P 1'
#
loop_
_entity.id
_entity.type
_entity.pdbx_description
1 polymer ?
#
loop_
_entity_poly.entity_id
_entity_poly.type
_entity_poly.pdbx_seq_one_letter_code
_entity_poly.pdbx_strand_id
1 'polypeptide(L)'
;MSGNKILDTMWDDNPIDITQEANFIWSIANKLRGSYMPDKYGDVVIPMTILRRFECALADTKKQVVDAYKKNPNYPAKALCKISGFSFYNTSEYDLKELCNDPNHIAANFKNYISGFSSNVKDIFGELEMSKHIDKMEKDGCLYSVVEAFSVLDLSIKTYDSIKMGYIFENLIGRFYQNVDAGQFYTGRDIIKLLVEILMAEGCDDIFEPHKVITILDQACGTGGMLSTAYTYIKHYNPTAEVKLFGQEFMGQSYAVGLAEMLIKNQDS
;
A
#
# COMPACT_ATOMS: atom_id res chain seq x y z
N MET A 1 -30.21 -29.20 7.12
CA MET A 1 -30.57 -28.65 5.80
C MET A 1 -29.95 -27.27 5.73
N SER A 2 -28.69 -27.18 5.28
CA SER A 2 -28.09 -25.91 4.89
C SER A 2 -28.88 -25.43 3.68
N GLY A 3 -29.66 -24.36 3.84
CA GLY A 3 -30.24 -23.70 2.68
C GLY A 3 -29.10 -23.27 1.77
N ASN A 4 -29.20 -23.57 0.47
CA ASN A 4 -28.27 -23.04 -0.54
C ASN A 4 -28.21 -21.52 -0.36
N LYS A 5 -27.14 -21.03 0.30
CA LYS A 5 -26.83 -19.61 0.32
C LYS A 5 -26.49 -19.26 -1.12
N ILE A 6 -27.36 -18.50 -1.77
CA ILE A 6 -27.10 -17.99 -3.11
C ILE A 6 -25.86 -17.11 -3.00
N LEU A 7 -24.77 -17.54 -3.64
CA LEU A 7 -23.56 -16.73 -3.78
C LEU A 7 -23.87 -15.64 -4.82
N ASP A 8 -23.89 -14.38 -4.41
CA ASP A 8 -23.92 -13.26 -5.34
C ASP A 8 -22.52 -13.07 -5.92
N THR A 9 -22.26 -13.68 -7.07
CA THR A 9 -20.93 -13.72 -7.68
C THR A 9 -20.52 -12.39 -8.33
N MET A 10 -21.48 -11.49 -8.60
CA MET A 10 -21.23 -10.25 -9.36
C MET A 10 -21.28 -8.97 -8.51
N TRP A 11 -21.23 -9.10 -7.19
CA TRP A 11 -21.44 -8.00 -6.23
C TRP A 11 -20.47 -6.82 -6.34
N ASP A 12 -19.34 -6.98 -7.06
CA ASP A 12 -18.28 -5.97 -7.20
C ASP A 12 -17.56 -6.06 -8.57
N ASP A 13 -18.33 -6.19 -9.67
CA ASP A 13 -17.80 -6.35 -11.04
C ASP A 13 -17.82 -5.05 -11.88
N ASN A 14 -17.79 -3.89 -11.22
CA ASN A 14 -17.73 -2.63 -11.95
C ASN A 14 -16.33 -2.40 -12.53
N PRO A 15 -16.20 -2.11 -13.84
CA PRO A 15 -14.91 -1.77 -14.42
C PRO A 15 -14.38 -0.47 -13.81
N ILE A 16 -13.16 -0.52 -13.27
CA ILE A 16 -12.47 0.62 -12.67
C ILE A 16 -11.49 1.19 -13.68
N ASP A 17 -11.74 2.41 -14.16
CA ASP A 17 -10.77 3.15 -14.96
C ASP A 17 -9.80 3.91 -14.02
N ILE A 18 -8.51 3.63 -14.19
CA ILE A 18 -7.38 4.23 -13.47
C ILE A 18 -6.43 5.00 -14.40
N THR A 19 -6.80 5.13 -15.67
CA THR A 19 -5.89 5.58 -16.73
C THR A 19 -5.38 6.99 -16.46
N GLN A 20 -6.25 7.90 -16.05
CA GLN A 20 -5.88 9.30 -15.80
C GLN A 20 -4.88 9.42 -14.64
N GLU A 21 -5.14 8.71 -13.55
CA GLU A 21 -4.36 8.80 -12.32
C GLU A 21 -3.01 8.09 -12.44
N ALA A 22 -3.00 6.89 -13.05
CA ALA A 22 -1.75 6.20 -13.35
C ALA A 22 -0.88 7.02 -14.32
N ASN A 23 -1.48 7.67 -15.33
CA ASN A 23 -0.75 8.57 -16.22
C ASN A 23 -0.24 9.81 -15.51
N PHE A 24 -1.00 10.37 -14.57
CA PHE A 24 -0.55 11.52 -13.80
C PHE A 24 0.62 11.17 -12.89
N ILE A 25 0.53 10.08 -12.11
CA ILE A 25 1.65 9.61 -11.26
C ILE A 25 2.86 9.27 -12.14
N TRP A 26 2.65 8.61 -13.27
CA TRP A 26 3.71 8.34 -14.24
C TRP A 26 4.35 9.62 -14.78
N SER A 27 3.58 10.70 -14.98
CA SER A 27 4.10 11.97 -15.46
C SER A 27 5.11 12.60 -14.50
N ILE A 28 5.03 12.29 -13.20
CA ILE A 28 6.00 12.73 -12.18
C ILE A 28 7.39 12.13 -12.45
N ALA A 29 7.47 10.94 -13.04
CA ALA A 29 8.73 10.32 -13.45
C ALA A 29 9.56 11.21 -14.40
N ASN A 30 8.92 12.14 -15.12
CA ASN A 30 9.63 13.10 -15.96
C ASN A 30 10.57 14.03 -15.17
N LYS A 31 10.33 14.23 -13.87
CA LYS A 31 11.21 14.98 -12.97
C LYS A 31 12.53 14.27 -12.68
N LEU A 32 12.61 12.97 -12.96
CA LEU A 32 13.80 12.14 -12.74
C LEU A 32 14.70 12.06 -13.98
N ARG A 33 14.30 12.65 -15.11
CA ARG A 33 15.07 12.66 -16.35
C ARG A 33 16.44 13.29 -16.12
N GLY A 34 17.49 12.58 -16.55
CA GLY A 34 18.88 13.00 -16.38
C GLY A 34 19.53 12.51 -15.09
N SER A 35 18.74 12.27 -14.03
CA SER A 35 19.21 11.67 -12.78
C SER A 35 19.12 10.14 -12.81
N TYR A 36 18.02 9.62 -13.36
CA TYR A 36 17.75 8.18 -13.48
C TYR A 36 17.58 7.77 -14.95
N MET A 37 17.89 6.51 -15.24
CA MET A 37 17.49 5.90 -16.51
C MET A 37 15.99 5.56 -16.48
N PRO A 38 15.28 5.54 -17.62
CA PRO A 38 13.83 5.33 -17.64
C PRO A 38 13.35 4.03 -16.96
N ASP A 39 14.13 2.96 -17.06
CA ASP A 39 13.91 1.67 -16.40
C ASP A 39 14.10 1.71 -14.87
N LYS A 40 14.64 2.81 -14.34
CA LYS A 40 14.89 3.04 -12.91
C LYS A 40 13.99 4.09 -12.29
N TYR A 41 13.05 4.65 -13.04
CA TYR A 41 12.07 5.58 -12.49
C TYR A 41 11.16 4.91 -11.45
N GLY A 42 10.89 3.61 -11.58
CA GLY A 42 10.06 2.84 -10.65
C GLY A 42 10.62 2.83 -9.22
N ASP A 43 11.95 2.81 -9.11
CA ASP A 43 12.66 2.79 -7.83
C ASP A 43 12.39 4.06 -6.99
N VAL A 44 11.91 5.15 -7.61
CA VAL A 44 11.51 6.38 -6.90
C VAL A 44 10.01 6.56 -6.89
N VAL A 45 9.33 6.33 -8.02
CA VAL A 45 7.89 6.57 -8.14
C VAL A 45 7.08 5.63 -7.24
N ILE A 46 7.45 4.35 -7.14
CA ILE A 46 6.73 3.38 -6.30
C ILE A 46 6.85 3.77 -4.81
N PRO A 47 8.04 3.99 -4.23
CA PRO A 47 8.15 4.38 -2.82
C PRO A 47 7.48 5.71 -2.50
N MET A 48 7.56 6.70 -3.39
CA MET A 48 6.89 7.99 -3.19
C MET A 48 5.36 7.87 -3.23
N THR A 49 4.82 6.99 -4.07
CA THR A 49 3.37 6.71 -4.12
C THR A 49 2.91 6.02 -2.85
N ILE A 50 3.65 5.03 -2.35
CA ILE A 50 3.37 4.35 -1.07
C ILE A 50 3.41 5.36 0.09
N LEU A 51 4.44 6.19 0.14
CA LEU A 51 4.58 7.24 1.16
C LEU A 51 3.39 8.18 1.16
N ARG A 52 3.00 8.69 -0.02
CA ARG A 52 1.88 9.60 -0.12
C ARG A 52 0.56 8.93 0.30
N ARG A 53 0.38 7.65 -0.03
CA ARG A 53 -0.79 6.86 0.40
C ARG A 53 -0.85 6.74 1.94
N PHE A 54 0.27 6.42 2.59
CA PHE A 54 0.34 6.39 4.06
C PHE A 54 0.07 7.76 4.69
N GLU A 55 0.62 8.82 4.12
CA GLU A 55 0.40 10.19 4.59
C GLU A 55 -1.08 10.59 4.51
N CYS A 56 -1.74 10.32 3.37
CA CYS A 56 -3.16 10.58 3.21
C CYS A 56 -4.03 9.73 4.15
N ALA A 57 -3.64 8.49 4.44
CA ALA A 57 -4.35 7.65 5.40
C ALA A 57 -4.28 8.21 6.84
N LEU A 58 -3.13 8.75 7.23
CA LEU A 58 -2.90 9.31 8.56
C LEU A 58 -3.37 10.77 8.72
N ALA A 59 -3.74 11.46 7.63
CA ALA A 59 -3.96 12.91 7.64
C ALA A 59 -4.92 13.40 8.74
N ASP A 60 -6.03 12.69 8.95
CA ASP A 60 -7.05 13.04 9.96
C ASP A 60 -6.56 12.87 11.41
N THR A 61 -5.63 11.93 11.66
CA THR A 61 -5.17 11.55 13.00
C THR A 61 -3.73 11.97 13.33
N LYS A 62 -2.97 12.43 12.33
CA LYS A 62 -1.56 12.80 12.40
C LYS A 62 -1.26 13.72 13.59
N LYS A 63 -2.01 14.81 13.72
CA LYS A 63 -1.81 15.79 14.81
C LYS A 63 -1.94 15.15 16.20
N GLN A 64 -2.92 14.26 16.38
CA GLN A 64 -3.15 13.60 17.67
C GLN A 64 -2.00 12.65 18.02
N VAL A 65 -1.48 11.91 17.03
CA VAL A 65 -0.31 11.03 17.19
C VAL A 65 0.93 11.84 17.57
N VAL A 66 1.22 12.92 16.83
CA VAL A 66 2.37 13.80 17.08
C VAL A 66 2.28 14.43 18.47
N ASP A 67 1.12 14.98 18.84
CA ASP A 67 0.91 15.60 20.16
C ASP A 67 1.08 14.59 21.31
N ALA A 68 0.59 13.35 21.13
CA ALA A 68 0.76 12.29 22.12
C ALA A 68 2.24 11.89 22.29
N TYR A 69 2.95 11.73 21.17
CA TYR A 69 4.37 11.38 21.17
C TYR A 69 5.25 12.49 21.76
N LYS A 70 4.97 13.77 21.46
CA LYS A 70 5.68 14.91 22.03
C LYS A 70 5.52 15.00 23.55
N LYS A 71 4.32 14.72 24.07
CA LYS A 71 4.06 14.71 25.52
C LYS A 71 4.82 13.59 26.23
N ASN A 72 4.99 12.45 25.58
CA ASN A 72 5.74 11.32 26.12
C ASN A 72 6.44 10.55 24.98
N PRO A 73 7.74 10.76 24.75
CA PRO A 73 8.47 10.02 23.72
C PRO A 73 8.49 8.49 23.93
N ASN A 74 8.22 8.01 25.15
CA ASN A 74 8.09 6.59 25.47
C ASN A 74 6.62 6.10 25.37
N TYR A 75 5.75 6.82 24.67
CA TYR A 75 4.36 6.42 24.51
C TYR A 75 4.27 5.05 23.81
N PRO A 76 3.48 4.09 24.31
CA PRO A 76 3.46 2.74 23.74
C PRO A 76 3.04 2.72 22.27
N ALA A 77 3.78 2.01 21.42
CA ALA A 77 3.50 1.90 19.99
C ALA A 77 2.06 1.45 19.69
N LYS A 78 1.56 0.44 20.42
CA LYS A 78 0.16 -0.02 20.30
C LYS A 78 -0.87 1.08 20.60
N ALA A 79 -0.55 2.00 21.51
CA ALA A 79 -1.42 3.13 21.82
C ALA A 79 -1.38 4.19 20.71
N LEU A 80 -0.23 4.41 20.06
CA LEU A 80 -0.13 5.28 18.88
C LEU A 80 -0.90 4.70 17.69
N CYS A 81 -0.81 3.39 17.44
CA CYS A 81 -1.66 2.69 16.44
C CYS A 81 -3.16 2.88 16.73
N LYS A 82 -3.56 2.80 18.01
CA LYS A 82 -4.95 3.03 18.40
C LYS A 82 -5.41 4.47 18.14
N ILE A 83 -4.53 5.46 18.30
CA ILE A 83 -4.81 6.86 17.98
C ILE A 83 -4.88 7.06 16.46
N SER A 84 -3.96 6.45 15.71
CA SER A 84 -3.92 6.61 14.25
C SER A 84 -5.12 5.97 13.57
N GLY A 85 -5.70 4.92 14.17
CA GLY A 85 -6.75 4.10 13.57
C GLY A 85 -6.22 3.00 12.65
N PHE A 86 -4.89 2.81 12.61
CA PHE A 86 -4.21 1.83 11.77
C PHE A 86 -3.16 1.05 12.55
N SER A 87 -2.70 -0.07 12.00
CA SER A 87 -1.54 -0.83 12.52
C SER A 87 -0.19 -0.10 12.33
N PHE A 88 -0.20 1.16 11.90
CA PHE A 88 0.97 2.01 11.71
C PHE A 88 0.69 3.46 12.14
N TYR A 89 1.73 4.26 12.30
CA TYR A 89 1.65 5.66 12.69
C TYR A 89 2.89 6.44 12.22
N ASN A 90 2.85 7.77 12.34
CA ASN A 90 4.03 8.62 12.15
C ASN A 90 4.10 9.71 13.23
N THR A 91 5.25 9.84 13.87
CA THR A 91 5.51 10.79 14.97
C THR A 91 6.30 12.03 14.55
N SER A 92 6.78 12.09 13.31
CA SER A 92 7.46 13.27 12.78
C SER A 92 6.44 14.38 12.56
N GLU A 93 6.89 15.63 12.76
CA GLU A 93 6.06 16.81 12.47
C GLU A 93 5.97 17.11 10.98
N TYR A 94 6.87 16.53 10.19
CA TYR A 94 6.87 16.68 8.75
C TYR A 94 5.73 15.91 8.10
N ASP A 95 5.24 16.50 7.03
CA ASP A 95 4.57 15.87 5.90
C ASP A 95 5.27 16.34 4.61
N LEU A 96 4.94 15.77 3.46
CA LEU A 96 5.58 16.13 2.18
C LEU A 96 5.47 17.63 1.86
N LYS A 97 4.40 18.30 2.31
CA LYS A 97 4.21 19.73 2.07
C LYS A 97 5.11 20.56 2.98
N GLU A 98 5.23 20.19 4.24
CA GLU A 98 6.12 20.85 5.21
C GLU A 98 7.59 20.70 4.81
N LEU A 99 7.98 19.57 4.22
CA LEU A 99 9.34 19.39 3.70
C LEU A 99 9.73 20.43 2.64
N CYS A 100 8.76 20.93 1.86
CA CYS A 100 8.99 21.97 0.86
C CYS A 100 9.24 23.36 1.49
N ASN A 101 8.97 23.57 2.77
CA ASN A 101 9.18 24.87 3.44
C ASN A 101 10.65 25.16 3.77
N ASP A 102 11.51 24.13 3.82
CA ASP A 102 12.97 24.29 4.00
C ASP A 102 13.75 23.51 2.93
N PRO A 103 13.81 24.04 1.68
CA PRO A 103 14.47 23.37 0.57
C PRO A 103 15.95 23.09 0.80
N ASN A 104 16.63 23.90 1.62
CA ASN A 104 18.08 23.77 1.86
C ASN A 104 18.43 22.55 2.72
N HIS A 105 17.47 22.04 3.51
CA HIS A 105 17.66 20.87 4.37
C HIS A 105 16.68 19.75 4.04
N ILE A 106 16.06 19.79 2.85
CA ILE A 106 14.98 18.88 2.47
C ILE A 106 15.39 17.41 2.59
N ALA A 107 16.60 17.03 2.18
CA ALA A 107 17.08 15.65 2.31
C ALA A 107 17.16 15.16 3.77
N ALA A 108 17.68 16.00 4.67
CA ALA A 108 17.81 15.68 6.09
C ALA A 108 16.43 15.62 6.77
N ASN A 109 15.56 16.59 6.47
CA ASN A 109 14.20 16.64 6.97
C ASN A 109 13.35 15.46 6.46
N PHE A 110 13.54 15.07 5.20
CA PHE A 110 12.83 13.93 4.62
C PHE A 110 13.27 12.61 5.27
N LYS A 111 14.57 12.41 5.51
CA LYS A 111 15.03 11.24 6.27
C LYS A 111 14.47 11.20 7.70
N ASN A 112 14.33 12.36 8.35
CA ASN A 112 13.65 12.47 9.65
C ASN A 112 12.16 12.10 9.54
N TYR A 113 11.50 12.56 8.47
CA TYR A 113 10.10 12.21 8.22
C TYR A 113 9.90 10.69 8.12
N ILE A 114 10.75 10.01 7.33
CA ILE A 114 10.74 8.55 7.19
C ILE A 114 11.03 7.85 8.53
N SER A 115 11.99 8.36 9.32
CA SER A 115 12.34 7.73 10.60
C SER A 115 11.25 7.85 11.68
N GLY A 116 10.33 8.81 11.52
CA GLY A 116 9.16 8.99 12.38
C GLY A 116 8.05 7.95 12.19
N PHE A 117 8.11 7.11 11.15
CA PHE A 117 7.14 6.03 10.97
C PHE A 117 7.36 4.87 11.96
N SER A 118 6.30 4.09 12.18
CA SER A 118 6.35 2.80 12.89
C SER A 118 7.29 1.80 12.20
N SER A 119 7.74 0.77 12.94
CA SER A 119 8.76 -0.19 12.47
C SER A 119 8.38 -0.86 11.15
N ASN A 120 7.17 -1.39 11.04
CA ASN A 120 6.65 -2.02 9.82
C ASN A 120 6.75 -1.13 8.57
N VAL A 121 6.42 0.16 8.69
CA VAL A 121 6.51 1.11 7.57
C VAL A 121 7.97 1.50 7.28
N LYS A 122 8.82 1.56 8.30
CA LYS A 122 10.27 1.74 8.09
C LYS A 122 10.92 0.56 7.39
N ASP A 123 10.49 -0.66 7.70
CA ASP A 123 10.96 -1.87 7.04
C ASP A 123 10.60 -1.85 5.54
N ILE A 124 9.36 -1.45 5.20
CA ILE A 124 8.92 -1.18 3.82
C ILE A 124 9.88 -0.20 3.11
N PHE A 125 10.15 0.96 3.71
CA PHE A 125 11.04 1.95 3.09
C PHE A 125 12.53 1.54 3.09
N GLY A 126 12.91 0.60 3.95
CA GLY A 126 14.23 -0.03 3.96
C GLY A 126 14.42 -0.93 2.74
N GLU A 127 13.47 -1.83 2.48
CA GLU A 127 13.46 -2.71 1.29
C GLU A 127 13.43 -1.92 -0.01
N LEU A 128 12.78 -0.76 -0.01
CA LEU A 128 12.68 0.16 -1.14
C LEU A 128 13.87 1.13 -1.27
N GLU A 129 14.89 1.00 -0.41
CA GLU A 129 16.10 1.82 -0.40
C GLU A 129 15.84 3.34 -0.41
N MET A 130 14.72 3.80 0.20
CA MET A 130 14.24 5.18 0.12
C MET A 130 15.32 6.21 0.48
N SER A 131 16.09 5.94 1.53
CA SER A 131 17.19 6.81 1.97
C SER A 131 18.26 7.03 0.89
N LYS A 132 18.59 5.99 0.10
CA LYS A 132 19.56 6.09 -1.01
C LYS A 132 19.00 6.94 -2.14
N HIS A 133 17.71 6.80 -2.43
CA HIS A 133 17.05 7.60 -3.46
C HIS A 133 16.91 9.07 -3.04
N ILE A 134 16.66 9.36 -1.76
CA ILE A 134 16.71 10.73 -1.23
C ILE A 134 18.09 11.35 -1.49
N ASP A 135 19.18 10.66 -1.13
CA ASP A 135 20.54 11.18 -1.34
C ASP A 135 20.89 11.40 -2.81
N LYS A 136 20.48 10.46 -3.68
CA LYS A 136 20.73 10.58 -5.11
C LYS A 136 19.96 11.74 -5.72
N MET A 137 18.66 11.88 -5.40
CA MET A 137 17.84 12.98 -5.91
C MET A 137 18.33 14.34 -5.41
N GLU A 138 18.85 14.43 -4.18
CA GLU A 138 19.44 15.66 -3.64
C GLU A 138 20.71 16.02 -4.43
N LYS A 139 21.63 15.06 -4.56
CA LYS A 139 22.87 15.24 -5.32
C LYS A 139 22.63 15.65 -6.76
N ASP A 140 21.63 15.05 -7.41
CA ASP A 140 21.30 15.31 -8.81
C ASP A 140 20.34 16.50 -8.98
N GLY A 141 19.94 17.17 -7.89
CA GLY A 141 19.17 18.42 -7.90
C GLY A 141 17.68 18.29 -8.23
N CYS A 142 17.09 17.09 -8.14
CA CYS A 142 15.68 16.84 -8.47
C CYS A 142 14.77 16.59 -7.25
N LEU A 143 15.33 16.42 -6.04
CA LEU A 143 14.59 16.04 -4.84
C LEU A 143 13.39 16.95 -4.52
N TYR A 144 13.61 18.26 -4.44
CA TYR A 144 12.54 19.23 -4.16
C TYR A 144 11.37 19.09 -5.14
N SER A 145 11.67 19.03 -6.44
CA SER A 145 10.64 18.96 -7.48
C SER A 145 9.82 17.67 -7.45
N VAL A 146 10.43 16.56 -6.99
CA VAL A 146 9.75 15.27 -6.80
C VAL A 146 8.85 15.34 -5.57
N VAL A 147 9.37 15.81 -4.43
CA VAL A 147 8.61 15.95 -3.17
C VAL A 147 7.40 16.86 -3.37
N GLU A 148 7.60 18.02 -4.00
CA GLU A 148 6.53 18.98 -4.31
C GLU A 148 5.42 18.34 -5.16
N ALA A 149 5.79 17.61 -6.23
CA ALA A 149 4.83 16.96 -7.11
C ALA A 149 3.97 15.90 -6.38
N PHE A 150 4.55 15.14 -5.44
CA PHE A 150 3.80 14.17 -4.64
C PHE A 150 2.99 14.81 -3.50
N SER A 151 3.42 15.95 -2.96
CA SER A 151 2.75 16.61 -1.82
C SER A 151 1.30 17.04 -2.07
N VAL A 152 0.94 17.26 -3.34
CA VAL A 152 -0.39 17.73 -3.76
C VAL A 152 -1.32 16.61 -4.22
N LEU A 153 -0.82 15.38 -4.34
CA LEU A 153 -1.60 14.24 -4.82
C LEU A 153 -2.62 13.81 -3.78
N ASP A 154 -3.92 13.80 -4.09
CA ASP A 154 -4.86 13.09 -3.22
C ASP A 154 -4.72 11.58 -3.52
N LEU A 155 -4.29 10.81 -2.53
CA LEU A 155 -4.34 9.35 -2.53
C LEU A 155 -5.03 8.86 -1.25
N SER A 156 -6.00 9.60 -0.73
CA SER A 156 -6.73 9.22 0.49
C SER A 156 -7.66 8.03 0.24
N ILE A 157 -7.95 7.28 1.31
CA ILE A 157 -8.89 6.14 1.27
C ILE A 157 -10.30 6.59 0.86
N LYS A 158 -10.65 7.85 1.16
CA LYS A 158 -11.96 8.45 0.84
C LYS A 158 -12.14 8.68 -0.67
N THR A 159 -11.08 9.09 -1.36
CA THR A 159 -11.11 9.39 -2.80
C THR A 159 -10.74 8.15 -3.63
N TYR A 160 -9.83 7.33 -3.12
CA TYR A 160 -9.36 6.10 -3.75
C TYR A 160 -9.52 4.94 -2.78
N ASP A 161 -10.49 4.09 -3.05
CA ASP A 161 -10.58 2.81 -2.37
C ASP A 161 -9.33 1.95 -2.64
N SER A 162 -9.14 0.90 -1.85
CA SER A 162 -7.98 0.03 -2.00
C SER A 162 -7.98 -0.81 -3.28
N ILE A 163 -9.15 -1.02 -3.90
CA ILE A 163 -9.22 -1.77 -5.16
C ILE A 163 -8.62 -0.90 -6.28
N LYS A 164 -9.09 0.34 -6.39
CA LYS A 164 -8.60 1.34 -7.33
C LYS A 164 -7.11 1.63 -7.11
N MET A 165 -6.65 1.74 -5.86
CA MET A 165 -5.22 1.89 -5.57
C MET A 165 -4.40 0.65 -5.94
N GLY A 166 -4.93 -0.55 -5.69
CA GLY A 166 -4.29 -1.79 -6.14
C GLY A 166 -4.03 -1.78 -7.64
N TYR A 167 -5.05 -1.42 -8.44
CA TYR A 167 -4.91 -1.27 -9.89
C TYR A 167 -3.89 -0.20 -10.30
N ILE A 168 -3.83 0.93 -9.58
CA ILE A 168 -2.82 1.97 -9.84
C ILE A 168 -1.41 1.42 -9.59
N PHE A 169 -1.15 0.77 -8.46
CA PHE A 169 0.15 0.19 -8.15
C PHE A 169 0.56 -0.90 -9.13
N GLU A 170 -0.37 -1.80 -9.47
CA GLU A 170 -0.15 -2.84 -10.47
C GLU A 170 0.19 -2.24 -11.84
N ASN A 171 -0.52 -1.18 -12.25
CA ASN A 171 -0.22 -0.47 -13.50
C ASN A 171 1.17 0.19 -13.46
N LEU A 172 1.55 0.80 -12.34
CA LEU A 172 2.87 1.40 -12.15
C LEU A 172 3.99 0.34 -12.22
N ILE A 173 3.88 -0.74 -11.45
CA ILE A 173 4.83 -1.87 -11.49
C ILE A 173 4.90 -2.41 -12.91
N GLY A 174 3.76 -2.72 -13.53
CA GLY A 174 3.70 -3.24 -14.90
C GLY A 174 4.41 -2.35 -15.91
N ARG A 175 4.29 -1.01 -15.81
CA ARG A 175 5.00 -0.06 -16.68
C ARG A 175 6.51 -0.05 -16.47
N PHE A 176 6.99 -0.18 -15.23
CA PHE A 176 8.43 -0.20 -14.96
C PHE A 176 9.09 -1.54 -15.30
N TYR A 177 8.31 -2.62 -15.28
CA TYR A 177 8.75 -3.98 -15.55
C TYR A 177 8.31 -4.52 -16.92
N GLN A 178 7.96 -3.67 -17.89
CA GLN A 178 7.49 -4.12 -19.23
C GLN A 178 8.47 -5.03 -20.00
N ASN A 179 9.75 -5.07 -19.60
CA ASN A 179 10.77 -5.97 -20.18
C ASN A 179 10.85 -7.33 -19.46
N VAL A 180 10.06 -7.54 -18.41
CA VAL A 180 9.94 -8.77 -17.63
C VAL A 180 8.55 -9.32 -17.91
N ASP A 181 8.42 -10.62 -18.19
CA ASP A 181 7.16 -11.25 -18.62
C ASP A 181 5.97 -10.78 -17.75
N ALA A 182 5.10 -9.95 -18.35
CA ALA A 182 4.06 -9.20 -17.63
C ALA A 182 3.06 -10.08 -16.85
N GLY A 183 3.00 -11.38 -17.17
CA GLY A 183 2.18 -12.37 -16.46
C GLY A 183 2.70 -12.75 -15.06
N GLN A 184 3.92 -12.34 -14.67
CA GLN A 184 4.48 -12.68 -13.35
C GLN A 184 4.02 -11.73 -12.22
N PHE A 185 3.46 -10.56 -12.54
CA PHE A 185 3.18 -9.53 -11.52
C PHE A 185 1.69 -9.29 -11.25
N TYR A 186 0.80 -9.89 -12.03
CA TYR A 186 -0.63 -9.60 -11.94
C TYR A 186 -1.51 -10.80 -12.27
N THR A 187 -2.55 -10.97 -11.47
CA THR A 187 -3.68 -11.84 -11.76
C THR A 187 -4.95 -11.00 -11.69
N GLY A 188 -5.78 -11.07 -12.75
CA GLY A 188 -7.08 -10.42 -12.84
C GLY A 188 -7.91 -10.59 -11.58
N ARG A 189 -8.59 -9.54 -11.08
CA ARG A 189 -9.47 -9.69 -9.92
C ARG A 189 -10.61 -10.68 -10.20
N ASP A 190 -11.13 -10.66 -11.42
CA ASP A 190 -12.05 -11.66 -11.97
C ASP A 190 -11.46 -13.09 -11.93
N ILE A 191 -10.21 -13.24 -12.36
CA ILE A 191 -9.48 -14.52 -12.30
C ILE A 191 -9.31 -14.97 -10.85
N ILE A 192 -8.93 -14.06 -9.94
CA ILE A 192 -8.77 -14.38 -8.52
C ILE A 192 -10.10 -14.80 -7.89
N LYS A 193 -11.20 -14.07 -8.17
CA LYS A 193 -12.54 -14.44 -7.68
C LYS A 193 -12.89 -15.86 -8.13
N LEU A 194 -12.69 -16.19 -9.41
CA LEU A 194 -12.91 -17.53 -9.93
C LEU A 194 -12.05 -18.58 -9.20
N LEU A 195 -10.77 -18.30 -8.94
CA LEU A 195 -9.91 -19.22 -8.19
C LEU A 195 -10.42 -19.45 -6.77
N VAL A 196 -10.86 -18.39 -6.07
CA VAL A 196 -11.43 -18.49 -4.72
C VAL A 196 -12.73 -19.28 -4.73
N GLU A 197 -13.60 -19.06 -5.71
CA GLU A 197 -14.85 -19.82 -5.89
C GLU A 197 -14.58 -21.31 -6.11
N ILE A 198 -13.63 -21.65 -6.97
CA ILE A 198 -13.22 -23.05 -7.21
C ILE A 198 -12.69 -23.69 -5.93
N LEU A 199 -11.85 -22.98 -5.17
CA LEU A 199 -11.30 -23.47 -3.90
C LEU A 199 -12.39 -23.72 -2.84
N MET A 200 -13.48 -22.95 -2.89
CA MET A 200 -14.59 -23.05 -1.94
C MET A 200 -15.76 -23.93 -2.43
N ALA A 201 -15.68 -24.50 -3.62
CA ALA A 201 -16.80 -25.19 -4.26
C ALA A 201 -17.25 -26.46 -3.52
N GLU A 202 -16.31 -27.20 -2.90
CA GLU A 202 -16.60 -28.45 -2.21
C GLU A 202 -15.85 -28.57 -0.88
N GLY A 203 -16.47 -29.23 0.11
CA GLY A 203 -15.83 -29.53 1.39
C GLY A 203 -15.55 -28.33 2.30
N CYS A 204 -16.15 -27.17 2.00
CA CYS A 204 -15.89 -25.90 2.67
C CYS A 204 -17.11 -25.33 3.41
N ASP A 205 -18.14 -26.14 3.70
CA ASP A 205 -19.38 -25.67 4.33
C ASP A 205 -19.14 -25.02 5.71
N ASP A 206 -18.08 -25.43 6.40
CA ASP A 206 -17.69 -24.93 7.72
C ASP A 206 -17.10 -23.50 7.66
N ILE A 207 -16.68 -23.01 6.50
CA ILE A 207 -16.25 -21.61 6.29
C ILE A 207 -17.37 -20.62 6.59
N PHE A 208 -18.64 -21.04 6.49
CA PHE A 208 -19.79 -20.20 6.80
C PHE A 208 -20.23 -20.25 8.27
N GLU A 209 -19.54 -21.03 9.12
CA GLU A 209 -19.81 -21.07 10.56
C GLU A 209 -19.46 -19.73 11.22
N PRO A 210 -20.31 -19.22 12.14
CA PRO A 210 -20.00 -17.99 12.85
C PRO A 210 -18.64 -18.07 13.57
N HIS A 211 -17.85 -17.01 13.47
CA HIS A 211 -16.53 -16.89 14.13
C HIS A 211 -15.49 -17.94 13.71
N LYS A 212 -15.66 -18.59 12.55
CA LYS A 212 -14.67 -19.51 12.00
C LYS A 212 -13.32 -18.82 11.81
N VAL A 213 -12.24 -19.46 12.23
CA VAL A 213 -10.87 -19.02 11.92
C VAL A 213 -10.46 -19.66 10.60
N ILE A 214 -10.03 -18.83 9.65
CA ILE A 214 -9.67 -19.25 8.29
C ILE A 214 -8.28 -18.71 7.97
N THR A 215 -7.37 -19.60 7.57
CA THR A 215 -6.00 -19.24 7.18
C THR A 215 -5.84 -19.36 5.68
N ILE A 216 -5.36 -18.30 5.03
CA ILE A 216 -5.11 -18.25 3.59
C ILE A 216 -3.61 -18.12 3.37
N LEU A 217 -3.04 -18.96 2.52
CA LEU A 217 -1.62 -18.95 2.18
C LEU A 217 -1.46 -18.70 0.69
N ASP A 218 -0.57 -17.77 0.34
CA ASP A 218 -0.06 -17.56 -1.00
C ASP A 218 1.47 -17.42 -0.95
N GLN A 219 2.17 -18.38 -1.55
CA GLN A 219 3.63 -18.47 -1.48
C GLN A 219 4.35 -17.60 -2.52
N ALA A 220 3.62 -16.96 -3.42
CA ALA A 220 4.14 -16.06 -4.45
C ALA A 220 3.15 -14.91 -4.65
N CYS A 221 2.88 -14.18 -3.56
CA CYS A 221 1.71 -13.33 -3.46
C CYS A 221 1.79 -12.02 -4.25
N GLY A 222 2.95 -11.67 -4.81
CA GLY A 222 3.13 -10.43 -5.54
C GLY A 222 2.79 -9.23 -4.68
N THR A 223 1.87 -8.40 -5.18
CA THR A 223 1.31 -7.24 -4.46
C THR A 223 0.20 -7.61 -3.48
N GLY A 224 0.00 -8.91 -3.18
CA GLY A 224 -1.02 -9.39 -2.25
C GLY A 224 -2.44 -9.42 -2.80
N GLY A 225 -2.63 -9.24 -4.11
CA GLY A 225 -3.94 -9.18 -4.76
C GLY A 225 -4.81 -10.41 -4.48
N MET A 226 -4.21 -11.61 -4.55
CA MET A 226 -4.91 -12.88 -4.29
C MET A 226 -5.40 -12.97 -2.84
N LEU A 227 -4.50 -12.74 -1.88
CA LEU A 227 -4.80 -12.74 -0.45
C LEU A 227 -5.89 -11.73 -0.09
N SER A 228 -5.78 -10.50 -0.59
CA SER A 228 -6.71 -9.43 -0.25
C SER A 228 -8.10 -9.64 -0.86
N THR A 229 -8.17 -10.19 -2.06
CA THR A 229 -9.45 -10.54 -2.71
C THR A 229 -10.10 -11.72 -2.01
N ALA A 230 -9.34 -12.76 -1.68
CA ALA A 230 -9.84 -13.92 -0.93
C ALA A 230 -10.38 -13.52 0.45
N TYR A 231 -9.67 -12.64 1.18
CA TYR A 231 -10.17 -12.04 2.42
C TYR A 231 -11.54 -11.39 2.23
N THR A 232 -11.66 -10.57 1.17
CA THR A 232 -12.85 -9.77 0.90
C THR A 232 -14.02 -10.68 0.54
N TYR A 233 -13.78 -11.69 -0.30
CA TYR A 233 -14.75 -12.72 -0.67
C TYR A 233 -15.28 -13.46 0.58
N ILE A 234 -14.39 -13.95 1.45
CA ILE A 234 -14.79 -14.68 2.66
C ILE A 234 -15.56 -13.76 3.62
N LYS A 235 -15.12 -12.51 3.80
CA LYS A 235 -15.80 -11.55 4.67
C LYS A 235 -17.18 -11.13 4.15
N HIS A 236 -17.38 -11.10 2.84
CA HIS A 236 -18.68 -10.83 2.24
C HIS A 236 -19.71 -11.89 2.66
N TYR A 237 -19.34 -13.18 2.60
CA TYR A 237 -20.25 -14.28 2.93
C TYR A 237 -20.27 -14.69 4.40
N ASN A 238 -19.17 -14.46 5.12
CA ASN A 238 -19.06 -14.65 6.55
C ASN A 238 -18.38 -13.43 7.22
N PRO A 239 -19.17 -12.37 7.52
CA PRO A 239 -18.64 -11.17 8.17
C PRO A 239 -17.97 -11.44 9.53
N THR A 240 -18.40 -12.52 10.19
CA THR A 240 -17.92 -12.89 11.54
C THR A 240 -16.63 -13.73 11.53
N ALA A 241 -16.19 -14.24 10.38
CA ALA A 241 -14.99 -15.06 10.28
C ALA A 241 -13.73 -14.29 10.70
N GLU A 242 -12.79 -14.96 11.34
CA GLU A 242 -11.43 -14.44 11.59
C GLU A 242 -10.52 -14.95 10.47
N VAL A 243 -10.17 -14.07 9.52
CA VAL A 243 -9.36 -14.44 8.36
C VAL A 243 -7.92 -13.99 8.59
N LYS A 244 -6.97 -14.93 8.49
CA LYS A 244 -5.53 -14.71 8.62
C LYS A 244 -4.84 -14.93 7.30
N LEU A 245 -4.07 -13.95 6.86
CA LEU A 245 -3.39 -13.97 5.57
C LEU A 245 -1.91 -14.26 5.77
N PHE A 246 -1.37 -15.18 4.98
CA PHE A 246 0.04 -15.54 4.97
C PHE A 246 0.54 -15.42 3.54
N GLY A 247 1.50 -14.53 3.32
CA GLY A 247 2.07 -14.24 2.01
C GLY A 247 3.59 -14.41 2.02
N GLN A 248 4.14 -14.89 0.92
CA GLN A 248 5.57 -14.80 0.62
C GLN A 248 5.76 -14.14 -0.74
N GLU A 249 6.70 -13.19 -0.81
CA GLU A 249 7.10 -12.51 -2.03
C GLU A 249 8.61 -12.31 -2.02
N PHE A 250 9.27 -12.59 -3.14
CA PHE A 250 10.73 -12.51 -3.25
C PHE A 250 11.20 -11.11 -3.66
N MET A 251 10.44 -10.42 -4.50
CA MET A 251 10.78 -9.09 -5.00
C MET A 251 10.38 -8.01 -3.99
N GLY A 252 11.38 -7.33 -3.43
CA GLY A 252 11.19 -6.32 -2.38
C GLY A 252 10.17 -5.21 -2.73
N GLN A 253 10.08 -4.80 -4.00
CA GLN A 253 9.10 -3.79 -4.43
C GLN A 253 7.65 -4.31 -4.40
N SER A 254 7.40 -5.53 -4.89
CA SER A 254 6.07 -6.15 -4.82
C SER A 254 5.67 -6.42 -3.38
N TYR A 255 6.61 -6.94 -2.58
CA TYR A 255 6.43 -7.16 -1.15
C TYR A 255 6.03 -5.87 -0.43
N ALA A 256 6.76 -4.78 -0.67
CA ALA A 256 6.51 -3.48 -0.07
C ALA A 256 5.12 -2.92 -0.43
N VAL A 257 4.70 -3.04 -1.69
CA VAL A 257 3.35 -2.65 -2.12
C VAL A 257 2.29 -3.50 -1.43
N GLY A 258 2.46 -4.82 -1.42
CA GLY A 258 1.49 -5.73 -0.80
C GLY A 258 1.33 -5.50 0.69
N LEU A 259 2.44 -5.37 1.42
CA LEU A 259 2.41 -5.08 2.86
C LEU A 259 1.79 -3.71 3.13
N ALA A 260 2.12 -2.68 2.34
CA ALA A 260 1.53 -1.35 2.52
C ALA A 260 0.00 -1.38 2.39
N GLU A 261 -0.54 -2.05 1.37
CA GLU A 261 -1.99 -2.19 1.21
C GLU A 261 -2.62 -3.02 2.33
N MET A 262 -1.98 -4.11 2.77
CA MET A 262 -2.49 -4.88 3.91
C MET A 262 -2.55 -4.05 5.21
N LEU A 263 -1.54 -3.21 5.47
CA LEU A 263 -1.54 -2.29 6.61
C LEU A 263 -2.67 -1.26 6.52
N ILE A 264 -2.90 -0.68 5.33
CA ILE A 264 -3.97 0.30 5.09
C ILE A 264 -5.36 -0.32 5.24
N LYS A 265 -5.54 -1.56 4.78
CA LYS A 265 -6.80 -2.30 4.88
C LYS A 265 -7.02 -2.95 6.26
N ASN A 266 -6.06 -2.83 7.19
CA ASN A 266 -6.03 -3.57 8.45
C ASN A 266 -6.21 -5.09 8.24
N GLN A 267 -5.52 -5.63 7.22
CA GLN A 267 -5.50 -7.05 6.86
C GLN A 267 -4.20 -7.77 7.27
N ASP A 268 -3.23 -7.04 7.82
CA ASP A 268 -2.00 -7.56 8.43
C ASP A 268 -2.22 -7.72 9.95
N SER A 269 -2.96 -8.75 10.36
CA SER A 269 -3.37 -9.00 11.75
C SER A 269 -3.20 -10.44 12.21
#